data_AF-A0A0M3IW48-F1
#
_entry.id   AF-A0A0M3IW48-F1
#
_cell.length_a   1.000
_cell.length_b   1.000
_cell.length_c   1.000
_cell.angle_alpha   90.00
_cell.angle_beta   90.00
_cell.angle_gamma   90.00
#
_symmetry.space_group_name_H-M   'P 1'
#
loop_
_entity.id
_entity.type
_entity.pdbx_description
1 polymer ?
#
loop_
_entity_poly.entity_id
_entity_poly.type
_entity_poly.pdbx_seq_one_letter_code
_entity_poly.pdbx_strand_id
1 'polypeptide(L)' 'MFISQVFTGKETIFIFVKGPGGILKSVLQSKFYNRTESHAEWGQKLETLIWKCNVDNMGNITIVDEIIK' A
#
# COMPACT_ATOMS: atom_id res chain seq x y z
N MET A 1 -8.96 -2.11 17.92
CA MET A 1 -7.55 -2.44 17.62
C MET A 1 -7.45 -2.75 16.13
N PHE A 2 -6.59 -2.05 15.39
CA PHE A 2 -6.29 -2.36 13.98
C PHE A 2 -4.98 -3.15 13.94
N ILE A 3 -4.95 -4.24 13.20
CA ILE A 3 -3.73 -5.01 12.94
C ILE A 3 -3.33 -4.72 11.51
N SER A 4 -2.19 -4.06 11.33
CA SER A 4 -1.56 -3.86 10.02
C SER A 4 -0.39 -4.83 9.87
N GLN A 5 -0.40 -5.64 8.82
CA GLN A 5 0.74 -6.46 8.40
C GLN A 5 1.20 -6.01 7.02
N VAL A 6 2.51 -5.79 6.89
CA VAL A 6 3.17 -5.44 5.64
C VAL A 6 4.19 -6.51 5.33
N PHE A 7 4.09 -7.12 4.15
CA PHE A 7 5.05 -8.10 3.65
C PHE A 7 5.75 -7.54 2.41
N THR A 8 7.06 -7.61 2.38
CA THR A 8 7.87 -7.16 1.23
C THR A 8 8.45 -8.38 0.50
N GLY A 9 8.04 -8.56 -0.76
CA GLY A 9 8.73 -9.40 -1.74
C GLY A 9 9.68 -8.57 -2.60
N LYS A 10 10.51 -9.22 -3.42
CA LYS A 10 11.57 -8.60 -4.24
C LYS A 10 11.13 -7.34 -5.00
N GLU A 11 9.87 -7.25 -5.42
CA GLU A 11 9.33 -6.09 -6.16
C GLU A 11 7.86 -5.80 -5.80
N THR A 12 7.41 -6.23 -4.62
CA THR A 12 5.99 -6.17 -4.27
C THR A 12 5.80 -5.98 -2.78
N ILE A 13 4.96 -5.03 -2.41
CA ILE A 13 4.55 -4.80 -1.03
C ILE A 13 3.10 -5.23 -0.90
N PHE A 14 2.86 -6.25 -0.07
CA PHE A 14 1.52 -6.67 0.29
C PHE A 14 1.11 -6.00 1.59
N ILE A 15 -0.02 -5.31 1.57
CA ILE A 15 -0.57 -4.60 2.72
C ILE A 15 -1.88 -5.26 3.12
N PHE A 16 -1.93 -5.71 4.37
CA PHE A 16 -3.10 -6.27 5.00
C PHE A 16 -3.47 -5.42 6.21
N VAL A 17 -4.63 -4.77 6.18
CA VAL A 17 -5.17 -4.03 7.33
C VAL A 17 -6.44 -4.70 7.78
N LYS A 18 -6.48 -5.17 9.03
CA LYS A 18 -7.66 -5.78 9.65
C LYS A 18 -8.15 -4.89 10.79
N GLY A 19 -9.46 -4.63 10.81
CA GLY A 19 -10.13 -3.87 11.86
C GLY A 19 -11.59 -4.27 12.05
N PRO A 20 -12.33 -3.56 12.92
CA PRO A 20 -13.75 -3.84 13.19
C PRO A 20 -14.65 -3.74 11.94
N GLY A 21 -14.23 -2.94 10.96
CA GLY A 21 -14.92 -2.76 9.69
C GLY A 21 -14.46 -3.71 8.58
N GLY A 22 -13.61 -4.70 8.84
CA GLY A 22 -13.20 -5.66 7.83
C GLY A 22 -11.71 -5.84 7.60
N ILE A 23 -11.38 -6.36 6.41
CA ILE A 23 -10.01 -6.59 5.95
C ILE A 23 -9.81 -5.83 4.64
N LEU A 24 -8.83 -4.92 4.62
CA LEU A 24 -8.26 -4.37 3.41
C LEU A 24 -7.07 -5.23 2.97
N LYS A 25 -7.07 -5.66 1.71
CA LYS A 25 -5.93 -6.31 1.06
C LYS A 25 -5.53 -5.47 -0.13
N SER A 26 -4.28 -5.04 -0.18
CA SER A 26 -3.75 -4.28 -1.31
C SER A 26 -2.34 -4.71 -1.64
N VAL A 27 -1.97 -4.55 -2.91
CA VAL A 27 -0.69 -4.98 -3.47
C VAL A 27 -0.08 -3.80 -4.22
N LEU A 28 1.06 -3.32 -3.73
CA LEU A 28 1.85 -2.31 -4.40
C LEU A 28 2.97 -2.99 -5.17
N GLN A 29 2.98 -2.82 -6.48
CA GLN A 29 4.15 -3.17 -7.28
C GLN A 29 5.16 -2.04 -7.15
N SER A 30 6.28 -2.33 -6.50
CA SER A 30 7.35 -1.36 -6.27
C SER A 30 8.65 -1.97 -6.74
N LYS A 31 9.32 -1.32 -7.69
CA LYS A 31 10.69 -1.68 -8.06
C LYS A 31 11.63 -1.02 -7.06
N PHE A 32 12.35 -1.84 -6.31
CA PHE A 32 13.38 -1.35 -5.40
C PHE A 32 14.69 -1.24 -6.17
N TYR A 33 15.12 -0.01 -6.42
CA TYR A 33 16.41 0.26 -7.05
C TYR A 33 17.46 0.54 -5.99
N ASN A 34 18.69 0.04 -6.21
CA ASN A 34 19.81 0.49 -5.40
C ASN A 34 20.08 1.96 -5.68
N ARG A 35 20.53 2.72 -4.66
CA ARG A 35 20.80 4.16 -4.79
C ARG A 35 21.81 4.48 -5.92
N THR A 36 22.65 3.53 -6.29
CA THR A 36 23.68 3.66 -7.32
C THR A 36 23.19 3.29 -8.73
N GLU A 37 21.94 2.82 -8.89
CA GLU A 37 21.38 2.48 -10.19
C GLU A 37 20.80 3.73 -10.85
N SER A 38 21.11 3.94 -12.13
CA SER A 38 20.60 5.08 -12.92
C SER A 38 19.07 5.14 -12.99
N HIS A 39 18.41 3.98 -12.87
CA HIS A 39 16.95 3.90 -12.79
C HIS A 39 16.38 4.52 -11.49
N ALA A 40 17.18 4.63 -10.42
CA ALA A 40 16.79 5.35 -9.21
C ALA A 40 16.76 6.88 -9.41
N GLU A 41 17.43 7.41 -10.44
CA GLU A 41 17.46 8.84 -10.75
C GLU A 41 16.24 9.30 -11.56
N TRP A 42 15.59 8.39 -12.28
CA TRP A 42 14.41 8.70 -13.11
C TRP A 42 13.08 8.29 -12.46
N GLY A 43 13.13 7.51 -11.37
CA GLY A 43 11.93 7.09 -10.65
C GLY A 43 11.39 8.20 -9.74
N GLN A 44 10.07 8.33 -9.65
CA GLN A 44 9.46 9.11 -8.57
C GLN A 44 9.54 8.29 -7.28
N LYS A 45 10.23 8.83 -6.27
CA LYS A 45 10.25 8.24 -4.94
C LYS A 45 8.86 8.36 -4.32
N LEU A 46 8.24 7.22 -3.99
CA LEU A 46 7.01 7.19 -3.20
C LEU A 46 7.37 7.54 -1.75
N GLU A 47 7.07 8.76 -1.32
CA GLU A 47 7.31 9.18 0.07
C GLU A 47 6.13 8.86 0.95
N THR A 48 4.92 9.14 0.48
CA THR A 48 3.70 8.90 1.22
C THR A 48 2.59 8.37 0.31
N LEU A 49 1.94 7.30 0.77
CA LEU A 49 0.72 6.76 0.18
C LEU A 49 -0.40 6.82 1.21
N ILE A 50 -1.48 7.54 0.88
CA ILE A 50 -2.67 7.64 1.72
C ILE A 50 -3.85 7.04 0.95
N TRP A 51 -4.43 5.99 1.51
CA TRP A 51 -5.69 5.45 1.04
C TRP A 51 -6.84 5.96 1.88
N LYS A 52 -7.82 6.59 1.23
CA LYS A 52 -9.13 6.77 1.84
C LYS A 52 -9.92 5.51 1.59
N CYS A 53 -10.43 4.93 2.65
CA CYS A 53 -11.16 3.67 2.59
C CYS A 53 -12.63 3.89 2.94
N ASN A 54 -13.51 3.14 2.29
CA ASN A 54 -14.90 2.99 2.69
C ASN A 54 -15.14 1.58 3.23
N VAL A 55 -16.08 1.46 4.16
CA VAL A 55 -16.52 0.19 4.73
C VAL A 55 -17.96 -0.04 4.32
N ASP A 56 -18.26 -1.16 3.67
CA ASP A 56 -19.64 -1.51 3.35
C ASP A 56 -20.37 -2.18 4.52
N ASN A 57 -21.68 -2.39 4.38
CA ASN A 57 -22.51 -3.02 5.40
C ASN A 57 -22.17 -4.51 5.65
N MET A 58 -21.32 -5.11 4.80
CA MET A 58 -20.84 -6.48 4.95
C MET A 58 -19.44 -6.54 5.60
N GLY A 59 -18.87 -5.39 5.95
CA GLY A 59 -17.52 -5.30 6.52
C GLY A 59 -16.42 -5.56 5.48
N ASN A 60 -16.65 -5.23 4.21
CA ASN A 60 -15.58 -5.16 3.23
C ASN A 60 -15.00 -3.73 3.22
N ILE A 61 -13.67 -3.64 3.20
CA ILE A 61 -12.96 -2.37 3.11
C ILE A 61 -12.50 -2.18 1.66
N THR A 62 -12.93 -1.10 1.02
CA THR A 62 -12.52 -0.74 -0.35
C THR A 62 -11.78 0.60 -0.35
N ILE A 63 -10.76 0.73 -1.20
CA ILE A 63 -10.05 1.99 -1.42
C ILE A 63 -10.91 2.84 -2.35
N VAL A 64 -11.28 4.04 -1.92
CA VAL A 64 -12.09 4.98 -2.70
C VAL A 64 -11.29 6.15 -3.25
N ASP A 65 -10.12 6.43 -2.68
CA ASP A 65 -9.21 7.48 -3.14
C ASP A 65 -7.77 7.09 -2.79
N GLU A 66 -6.85 7.39 -3.69
CA GLU A 66 -5.43 7.14 -3.55
C GLU A 66 -4.66 8.46 -3.74
N ILE A 67 -3.95 8.88 -2.69
CA ILE A 67 -3.18 10.10 -2.69
C ILE A 67 -1.70 9.73 -2.55
N ILE A 68 -0.94 10.04 -3.60
CA ILE A 68 0.52 9.91 -3.64
C ILE A 68 1.11 11.30 -3.40
N LYS A 69 1.98 11.42 -2.38
CA LYS A 69 2.75 12.64 -2.08
C LYS A 69 4.24 12.33 -2.02
#